data_AF-A0A250K139-F1
#
_entry.id   AF-A0A250K139-F1
#
_cell.length_a   1.000
_cell.length_b   1.000
_cell.length_c   1.000
_cell.angle_alpha   90.00
_cell.angle_beta   90.00
_cell.angle_gamma   90.00
#
_symmetry.space_group_name_H-M   'P 1'
#
loop_
_entity.id
_entity.type
_entity.pdbx_description
1 polymer ?
#
loop_
_entity_poly.entity_id
_entity_poly.type
_entity_poly.pdbx_seq_one_letter_code
_entity_poly.pdbx_strand_id
1 'polypeptide(L)'
;MPDYVHVLLGLALGYVIASYVESFMHEYVSDARPKAVRFWSRAPWLFRPMLNTHFSHHTIHHVRTYRSSHVTQFRSEEEKQKLTEELLQRGKHGRTIINGAYATRLHGEGAFVFVAPLVIFFPVFYFTLKPIAFLAGCVTLLLPPFMSHFVHPYLHLPFEEGQRTAPRWLAWLLRTRYLRAVYRNHFLHHRYGGVSNFNLVLGADIVRRRTRVLTEKDLSVMAEVGMPLPEEAPTRTVHG
;
A
#
# COMPACT_ATOMS: atom_id res chain seq x y z
N MET A 1 -12.25 -31.74 13.61
CA MET A 1 -12.50 -30.28 13.74
C MET A 1 -13.52 -29.87 12.69
N PRO A 2 -14.55 -29.08 13.04
CA PRO A 2 -15.58 -28.64 12.08
C PRO A 2 -15.02 -27.76 10.97
N ASP A 3 -15.65 -27.77 9.79
CA ASP A 3 -15.15 -27.04 8.62
C ASP A 3 -15.17 -25.52 8.80
N TYR A 4 -16.10 -24.97 9.59
CA TYR A 4 -16.10 -23.52 9.91
C TYR A 4 -14.82 -23.09 10.65
N VAL A 5 -14.20 -23.97 11.45
CA VAL A 5 -12.93 -23.66 12.12
C VAL A 5 -11.80 -23.59 11.11
N HIS A 6 -11.79 -24.49 10.12
CA HIS A 6 -10.83 -24.45 9.00
C HIS A 6 -10.98 -23.16 8.18
N VAL A 7 -12.21 -22.73 7.93
CA VAL A 7 -12.50 -21.44 7.25
C VAL A 7 -11.94 -20.26 8.05
N LEU A 8 -12.24 -20.19 9.36
CA LEU A 8 -11.76 -19.10 10.22
C LEU A 8 -10.23 -19.07 10.31
N LEU A 9 -9.58 -20.23 10.45
CA LEU A 9 -8.12 -20.34 10.44
C LEU A 9 -7.53 -19.90 9.11
N GLY A 10 -8.14 -20.32 7.99
CA GLY A 10 -7.75 -19.91 6.65
C GLY A 10 -7.78 -18.40 6.48
N LEU A 11 -8.90 -17.76 6.83
CA LEU A 11 -9.07 -16.30 6.77
C LEU A 11 -8.03 -15.58 7.63
N ALA A 12 -7.87 -16.01 8.89
CA ALA A 12 -6.97 -15.37 9.84
C ALA A 12 -5.50 -15.49 9.41
N LEU A 13 -5.05 -16.69 9.05
CA LEU A 13 -3.68 -16.90 8.60
C LEU A 13 -3.40 -16.19 7.28
N GLY A 14 -4.34 -16.24 6.32
CA GLY A 14 -4.23 -15.50 5.07
C GLY A 14 -4.11 -14.00 5.29
N TYR A 15 -4.86 -13.43 6.24
CA TYR A 15 -4.77 -12.01 6.60
C TYR A 15 -3.42 -11.66 7.21
N VAL A 16 -2.92 -12.47 8.16
CA VAL A 16 -1.62 -12.25 8.80
C VAL A 16 -0.50 -12.28 7.76
N ILE A 17 -0.52 -13.27 6.87
CA ILE A 17 0.47 -13.41 5.80
C ILE A 17 0.38 -12.24 4.82
N ALA A 18 -0.82 -11.88 4.39
CA ALA A 18 -1.05 -10.76 3.47
C ALA A 18 -0.51 -9.45 4.05
N SER A 19 -0.85 -9.14 5.30
CA SER A 19 -0.36 -7.98 6.02
C SER A 19 1.17 -7.99 6.14
N TYR A 20 1.77 -9.14 6.47
CA TYR A 20 3.21 -9.27 6.63
C TYR A 20 3.96 -9.09 5.31
N VAL A 21 3.52 -9.77 4.26
CA VAL A 21 4.14 -9.69 2.93
C VAL A 21 3.99 -8.30 2.34
N GLU A 22 2.82 -7.67 2.47
CA GLU A 22 2.62 -6.28 2.05
C GLU A 22 3.61 -5.35 2.76
N SER A 23 3.65 -5.38 4.09
CA SER A 23 4.56 -4.55 4.89
C SER A 23 6.03 -4.78 4.49
N PHE A 24 6.43 -6.04 4.32
CA PHE A 24 7.82 -6.41 4.00
C PHE A 24 8.22 -5.97 2.59
N MET A 25 7.42 -6.31 1.58
CA MET A 25 7.72 -5.97 0.19
C MET A 25 7.61 -4.46 -0.05
N HIS A 26 6.74 -3.78 0.68
CA HIS A 26 6.65 -2.33 0.62
C HIS A 26 7.94 -1.68 1.15
N GLU A 27 8.43 -2.04 2.34
CA GLU A 27 9.69 -1.50 2.89
C GLU A 27 10.92 -1.88 2.04
N TYR A 28 11.06 -3.16 1.72
CA TYR A 28 12.32 -3.68 1.16
C TYR A 28 12.38 -3.66 -0.35
N VAL A 29 11.26 -3.42 -1.04
CA VAL A 29 11.22 -3.34 -2.51
C VAL A 29 10.69 -2.00 -2.98
N SER A 30 9.49 -1.63 -2.56
CA SER A 30 8.87 -0.41 -3.06
C SER A 30 9.61 0.84 -2.56
N ASP A 31 9.89 0.92 -1.26
CA ASP A 31 10.66 1.99 -0.60
C ASP A 31 12.08 1.57 -0.22
N ALA A 32 12.65 0.68 -1.03
CA ALA A 32 13.96 0.12 -0.77
C ALA A 32 15.04 1.19 -0.57
N ARG A 33 15.93 0.94 0.40
CA ARG A 33 17.07 1.82 0.66
C ARG A 33 17.98 1.92 -0.57
N PRO A 34 18.67 3.06 -0.79
CA PRO A 34 19.55 3.25 -1.94
C PRO A 34 20.64 2.16 -2.10
N LYS A 35 21.11 1.56 -1.00
CA LYS A 35 22.07 0.44 -1.05
C LYS A 35 21.50 -0.80 -1.74
N ALA A 36 20.24 -1.15 -1.48
CA ALA A 36 19.58 -2.29 -2.10
C ALA A 36 19.34 -2.04 -3.59
N VAL A 37 18.86 -0.83 -3.93
CA VAL A 37 18.65 -0.42 -5.33
C VAL A 37 19.97 -0.46 -6.12
N ARG A 38 21.06 0.07 -5.56
CA ARG A 38 22.40 -0.02 -6.18
C ARG A 38 22.86 -1.46 -6.39
N PHE A 39 22.53 -2.37 -5.48
CA PHE A 39 22.86 -3.79 -5.62
C PHE A 39 22.08 -4.41 -6.79
N TRP A 40 20.76 -4.18 -6.88
CA TRP A 40 19.93 -4.68 -7.98
C TRP A 40 20.35 -4.14 -9.34
N SER A 41 20.76 -2.88 -9.40
CA SER A 41 21.24 -2.24 -10.63
C SER A 41 22.51 -2.88 -11.20
N ARG A 42 23.22 -3.73 -10.45
CA ARG A 42 24.36 -4.50 -10.98
C ARG A 42 23.92 -5.65 -11.89
N ALA A 43 22.70 -6.16 -11.72
CA ALA A 43 22.12 -7.23 -12.53
C ALA A 43 20.66 -6.91 -12.87
N PRO A 44 20.40 -5.86 -13.68
CA PRO A 44 19.06 -5.32 -13.88
C PRO A 44 18.11 -6.30 -14.58
N TRP A 45 18.62 -7.27 -15.34
CA TRP A 45 17.81 -8.31 -15.97
C TRP A 45 17.19 -9.27 -14.94
N LEU A 46 17.91 -9.55 -13.85
CA LEU A 46 17.45 -10.44 -12.77
C LEU A 46 16.49 -9.71 -11.81
N PHE A 47 16.82 -8.46 -11.47
CA PHE A 47 16.07 -7.67 -10.48
C PHE A 47 15.08 -6.68 -11.10
N ARG A 48 14.74 -6.85 -12.38
CA ARG A 48 13.85 -5.94 -13.12
C ARG A 48 12.53 -5.66 -12.40
N PRO A 49 11.80 -6.65 -11.84
CA PRO A 49 10.55 -6.37 -11.14
C PRO A 49 10.76 -5.48 -9.90
N MET A 50 11.85 -5.68 -9.17
CA MET A 50 12.18 -4.90 -7.97
C MET A 50 12.54 -3.45 -8.34
N LEU A 51 13.40 -3.27 -9.35
CA LEU A 51 13.76 -1.95 -9.87
C LEU A 51 12.55 -1.18 -10.40
N ASN A 52 11.69 -1.85 -11.16
CA ASN A 52 10.45 -1.28 -11.69
C ASN A 52 9.48 -0.88 -10.56
N THR A 53 9.30 -1.75 -9.57
CA THR A 53 8.42 -1.48 -8.42
C THR A 53 8.93 -0.31 -7.60
N HIS A 54 10.23 -0.28 -7.30
CA HIS A 54 10.86 0.84 -6.59
C HIS A 54 10.72 2.16 -7.36
N PHE A 55 11.04 2.14 -8.66
CA PHE A 55 10.93 3.34 -9.50
C PHE A 55 9.49 3.84 -9.56
N SER A 56 8.53 2.95 -9.82
CA SER A 56 7.11 3.28 -9.87
C SER A 56 6.60 3.83 -8.55
N HIS A 57 6.91 3.19 -7.43
CA HIS A 57 6.34 3.56 -6.14
C HIS A 57 7.14 4.68 -5.45
N HIS A 58 8.41 4.45 -5.12
CA HIS A 58 9.18 5.47 -4.42
C HIS A 58 9.45 6.70 -5.29
N THR A 59 9.96 6.49 -6.50
CA THR A 59 10.41 7.64 -7.32
C THR A 59 9.23 8.40 -7.92
N ILE A 60 8.25 7.70 -8.52
CA ILE A 60 7.12 8.39 -9.14
C ILE A 60 6.10 8.81 -8.10
N HIS A 61 5.51 7.84 -7.38
CA HIS A 61 4.39 8.09 -6.48
C HIS A 61 4.77 8.97 -5.28
N HIS A 62 5.82 8.63 -4.53
CA HIS A 62 6.21 9.44 -3.36
C HIS A 62 6.95 10.72 -3.70
N VAL A 63 7.96 10.65 -4.58
CA VAL A 63 8.90 11.77 -4.77
C VAL A 63 8.45 12.76 -5.84
N ARG A 64 7.82 12.29 -6.93
CA ARG A 64 7.53 13.14 -8.09
C ARG A 64 6.10 13.59 -8.24
N THR A 65 5.11 12.83 -7.75
CA THR A 65 3.71 13.25 -7.84
C THR A 65 3.24 13.87 -6.53
N TYR A 66 3.21 13.13 -5.43
CA TYR A 66 2.66 13.62 -4.16
C TYR A 66 3.65 14.46 -3.32
N ARG A 67 4.49 15.26 -3.99
CA ARG A 67 5.61 15.96 -3.37
C ARG A 67 5.20 17.10 -2.43
N SER A 68 4.16 17.86 -2.78
CA SER A 68 3.66 18.97 -1.95
C SER A 68 2.72 18.49 -0.86
N SER A 69 1.84 17.54 -1.18
CA SER A 69 0.86 16.98 -0.27
C SER A 69 0.46 15.59 -0.74
N HIS A 70 0.17 14.68 0.19
CA HIS A 70 -0.35 13.35 -0.15
C HIS A 70 -1.72 13.40 -0.82
N VAL A 71 -2.48 14.50 -0.75
CA VAL A 71 -3.76 14.65 -1.48
C VAL A 71 -3.65 15.43 -2.79
N THR A 72 -2.44 15.86 -3.18
CA THR A 72 -2.22 16.68 -4.37
C THR A 72 -1.18 16.02 -5.25
N GLN A 73 -1.62 15.36 -6.33
CA GLN A 73 -0.77 14.55 -7.19
C GLN A 73 0.18 15.37 -8.08
N PHE A 74 -0.19 16.59 -8.46
CA PHE A 74 0.64 17.48 -9.26
C PHE A 74 0.38 18.91 -8.84
N ARG A 75 1.38 19.78 -8.94
CA ARG A 75 1.23 21.22 -8.65
C ARG A 75 0.65 21.98 -9.83
N SER A 76 0.87 21.47 -11.04
CA SER A 76 0.34 22.04 -12.27
C SER A 76 0.23 20.98 -13.37
N GLU A 77 -0.54 21.29 -14.42
CA GLU A 77 -0.64 20.40 -15.58
C GLU A 77 0.66 20.35 -16.38
N GLU A 78 1.49 21.39 -16.38
CA GLU A 78 2.81 21.39 -17.02
C GLU A 78 3.76 20.38 -16.35
N GLU A 79 3.74 20.29 -15.01
CA GLU A 79 4.52 19.29 -14.26
C GLU A 79 4.11 17.86 -14.68
N LYS A 80 2.81 17.63 -14.78
CA LYS A 80 2.22 16.35 -15.20
C LYS A 80 2.57 16.00 -16.65
N GLN A 81 2.45 16.96 -17.57
CA GLN A 81 2.80 16.76 -18.98
C GLN A 81 4.27 16.41 -19.14
N LYS A 82 5.16 17.18 -18.51
CA LYS A 82 6.61 16.91 -18.52
C LYS A 82 6.94 15.52 -17.99
N LEU A 83 6.37 15.13 -16.84
CA LEU A 83 6.58 13.78 -16.30
C LEU A 83 6.05 12.70 -17.25
N THR A 84 4.91 12.94 -17.89
CA THR A 84 4.29 12.00 -18.85
C THR A 84 5.20 11.77 -20.05
N GLU A 85 5.75 12.82 -20.63
CA GLU A 85 6.70 12.72 -21.74
C GLU A 85 7.96 11.94 -21.34
N GLU A 86 8.54 12.24 -20.18
CA GLU A 86 9.69 11.51 -19.64
C GLU A 86 9.38 10.03 -19.40
N LEU A 87 8.18 9.69 -18.92
CA LEU A 87 7.75 8.31 -18.72
C LEU A 87 7.54 7.59 -20.06
N LEU A 88 6.95 8.24 -21.06
CA LEU A 88 6.77 7.65 -22.39
C LEU A 88 8.09 7.23 -23.03
N GLN A 89 9.17 7.98 -22.79
CA GLN A 89 10.53 7.62 -23.24
C GLN A 89 11.06 6.32 -22.58
N ARG A 90 10.49 5.87 -21.46
CA ARG A 90 10.83 4.59 -20.80
C ARG A 90 10.07 3.38 -21.39
N GLY A 91 9.32 3.57 -22.46
CA GLY A 91 8.63 2.50 -23.18
C GLY A 91 7.51 1.84 -22.38
N LYS A 92 7.41 0.50 -22.44
CA LYS A 92 6.30 -0.28 -21.84
C LYS A 92 6.11 0.03 -20.36
N HIS A 93 7.19 0.12 -19.58
CA HIS A 93 7.08 0.34 -18.14
C HIS A 93 6.54 1.74 -17.81
N GLY A 94 6.96 2.77 -18.54
CA GLY A 94 6.43 4.12 -18.37
C GLY A 94 4.93 4.22 -18.70
N ARG A 95 4.48 3.53 -19.75
CA ARG A 95 3.04 3.40 -20.07
C ARG A 95 2.27 2.71 -18.94
N THR A 96 2.83 1.66 -18.34
CA THR A 96 2.22 1.01 -17.16
C THR A 96 2.06 1.97 -16.00
N ILE A 97 3.06 2.81 -15.73
CA ILE A 97 3.00 3.82 -14.66
C ILE A 97 1.89 4.84 -14.95
N ILE A 98 1.80 5.36 -16.17
CA ILE A 98 0.77 6.32 -16.58
C ILE A 98 -0.64 5.70 -16.44
N ASN A 99 -0.84 4.48 -16.96
CA ASN A 99 -2.12 3.76 -16.87
C ASN A 99 -2.51 3.44 -15.42
N GLY A 100 -1.52 3.26 -14.53
CA GLY A 100 -1.71 3.13 -13.09
C GLY A 100 -1.93 4.46 -12.37
N ALA A 101 -2.29 5.53 -13.07
CA ALA A 101 -2.42 6.89 -12.55
C ALA A 101 -1.14 7.33 -11.79
N TYR A 102 0.01 7.21 -12.46
CA TYR A 102 1.34 7.48 -11.90
C TYR A 102 1.63 6.65 -10.63
N ALA A 103 1.34 5.35 -10.72
CA ALA A 103 1.55 4.36 -9.67
C ALA A 103 0.67 4.53 -8.40
N THR A 104 -0.36 5.36 -8.47
CA THR A 104 -1.41 5.41 -7.44
C THR A 104 -2.30 4.15 -7.47
N ARG A 105 -2.35 3.42 -8.58
CA ARG A 105 -3.00 2.10 -8.68
C ARG A 105 -1.97 1.04 -9.00
N LEU A 106 -2.14 -0.13 -8.38
CA LEU A 106 -1.42 -1.32 -8.82
C LEU A 106 -1.83 -1.66 -10.26
N HIS A 107 -0.87 -1.66 -11.18
CA HIS A 107 -1.09 -2.03 -12.58
C HIS A 107 0.07 -2.86 -13.12
N GLY A 108 -0.26 -3.90 -13.90
CA GLY A 108 0.71 -4.75 -14.58
C GLY A 108 1.68 -5.49 -13.64
N GLU A 109 2.97 -5.47 -13.99
CA GLU A 109 4.04 -6.26 -13.39
C GLU A 109 4.30 -5.93 -11.90
N GLY A 110 3.86 -4.77 -11.41
CA GLY A 110 4.00 -4.39 -9.99
C GLY A 110 3.23 -5.33 -9.06
N ALA A 111 2.11 -5.92 -9.51
CA ALA A 111 1.35 -6.88 -8.72
C ALA A 111 2.12 -8.18 -8.46
N PHE A 112 3.00 -8.57 -9.38
CA PHE A 112 3.76 -9.81 -9.28
C PHE A 112 4.69 -9.82 -8.06
N VAL A 113 5.29 -8.67 -7.73
CA VAL A 113 6.19 -8.54 -6.58
C VAL A 113 5.46 -8.79 -5.26
N PHE A 114 4.18 -8.43 -5.17
CA PHE A 114 3.39 -8.65 -3.96
C PHE A 114 2.73 -10.03 -3.92
N VAL A 115 2.44 -10.63 -5.08
CA VAL A 115 1.78 -11.94 -5.17
C VAL A 115 2.78 -13.11 -5.15
N ALA A 116 3.95 -12.98 -5.76
CA ALA A 116 4.92 -14.08 -5.86
C ALA A 116 5.36 -14.63 -4.48
N PRO A 117 5.64 -13.79 -3.45
CA PRO A 117 5.93 -14.28 -2.11
C PRO A 117 4.73 -14.98 -1.44
N LEU A 118 3.51 -14.83 -1.94
CA LEU A 118 2.34 -15.53 -1.39
C LEU A 118 2.26 -16.98 -1.88
N VAL A 119 2.79 -17.27 -3.07
CA VAL A 119 2.69 -18.60 -3.71
C VAL A 119 3.39 -19.68 -2.88
N ILE A 120 4.48 -19.35 -2.17
CA ILE A 120 5.18 -20.31 -1.31
C ILE A 120 4.31 -20.83 -0.14
N PHE A 121 3.26 -20.10 0.24
CA PHE A 121 2.34 -20.52 1.29
C PHE A 121 1.23 -21.42 0.76
N PHE A 122 1.00 -21.50 -0.55
CA PHE A 122 -0.11 -22.30 -1.10
C PHE A 122 0.02 -23.79 -0.79
N PRO A 123 1.19 -24.45 -0.97
CA PRO A 123 1.36 -25.84 -0.57
C PRO A 123 1.15 -26.04 0.93
N VAL A 124 1.66 -25.12 1.77
CA VAL A 124 1.51 -25.20 3.22
C VAL A 124 0.03 -25.23 3.60
N PHE A 125 -0.78 -24.30 3.10
CA PHE A 125 -2.20 -24.25 3.40
C PHE A 125 -2.95 -25.47 2.87
N TYR A 126 -2.68 -25.85 1.62
CA TYR A 126 -3.40 -26.95 0.97
C TYR A 126 -3.18 -28.29 1.68
N PHE A 127 -1.92 -28.60 2.03
CA PHE A 127 -1.57 -29.88 2.63
C PHE A 127 -1.79 -29.93 4.16
N THR A 128 -1.81 -28.79 4.87
CA THR A 128 -1.92 -28.79 6.35
C THR A 128 -3.31 -28.41 6.89
N LEU A 129 -4.09 -27.57 6.20
CA LEU A 129 -5.31 -26.95 6.75
C LEU A 129 -6.62 -27.39 6.07
N LYS A 130 -6.55 -28.38 5.17
CA LYS A 130 -7.61 -28.80 4.22
C LYS A 130 -7.84 -27.79 3.09
N PRO A 131 -8.36 -28.24 1.92
CA PRO A 131 -8.66 -27.36 0.79
C PRO A 131 -9.60 -26.18 1.13
N ILE A 132 -10.56 -26.35 2.03
CA ILE A 132 -11.50 -25.28 2.39
C ILE A 132 -10.83 -24.11 3.14
N ALA A 133 -9.84 -24.39 3.99
CA ALA A 133 -9.05 -23.34 4.64
C ALA A 133 -8.16 -22.61 3.65
N PHE A 134 -7.60 -23.33 2.67
CA PHE A 134 -6.83 -22.72 1.59
C PHE A 134 -7.68 -21.73 0.79
N LEU A 135 -8.88 -22.14 0.35
CA LEU A 135 -9.81 -21.26 -0.38
C LEU A 135 -10.20 -20.04 0.46
N ALA A 136 -10.47 -20.23 1.75
CA ALA A 136 -10.75 -19.14 2.67
C ALA A 136 -9.55 -18.18 2.81
N GLY A 137 -8.33 -18.70 2.92
CA GLY A 137 -7.11 -17.89 2.99
C GLY A 137 -6.82 -17.13 1.69
N CYS A 138 -7.14 -17.69 0.52
CA CYS A 138 -7.02 -16.97 -0.75
C CYS A 138 -7.82 -15.66 -0.76
N VAL A 139 -8.98 -15.60 -0.10
CA VAL A 139 -9.78 -14.37 0.00
C VAL A 139 -8.99 -13.26 0.68
N THR A 140 -8.34 -13.53 1.81
CA THR A 140 -7.57 -12.52 2.56
C THR A 140 -6.20 -12.25 1.94
N LEU A 141 -5.60 -13.22 1.26
CA LEU A 141 -4.37 -13.05 0.48
C LEU A 141 -4.52 -12.10 -0.71
N LEU A 142 -5.73 -11.94 -1.24
CA LEU A 142 -6.04 -10.98 -2.31
C LEU A 142 -6.28 -9.55 -1.80
N LEU A 143 -6.28 -9.32 -0.48
CA LEU A 143 -6.51 -7.98 0.07
C LEU A 143 -5.43 -6.97 -0.36
N PRO A 144 -4.12 -7.24 -0.34
CA PRO A 144 -3.12 -6.23 -0.74
C PRO A 144 -3.31 -5.72 -2.19
N PRO A 145 -3.46 -6.57 -3.23
CA PRO A 145 -3.73 -6.05 -4.57
C PRO A 145 -5.10 -5.37 -4.68
N PHE A 146 -6.13 -5.84 -3.96
CA PHE A 146 -7.42 -5.16 -3.90
C PHE A 146 -7.32 -3.75 -3.31
N MET A 147 -6.67 -3.63 -2.14
CA MET A 147 -6.45 -2.37 -1.45
C MET A 147 -5.64 -1.41 -2.31
N SER A 148 -4.55 -1.88 -2.91
CA SER A 148 -3.68 -1.07 -3.77
C SER A 148 -4.33 -0.61 -5.07
N HIS A 149 -5.24 -1.41 -5.64
CA HIS A 149 -5.93 -1.05 -6.89
C HIS A 149 -7.18 -0.20 -6.67
N PHE A 150 -8.04 -0.58 -5.72
CA PHE A 150 -9.36 0.02 -5.55
C PHE A 150 -9.42 1.05 -4.41
N VAL A 151 -8.69 0.85 -3.32
CA VAL A 151 -8.81 1.71 -2.12
C VAL A 151 -7.77 2.83 -2.13
N HIS A 152 -6.50 2.50 -2.39
CA HIS A 152 -5.36 3.42 -2.36
C HIS A 152 -5.58 4.73 -3.11
N PRO A 153 -6.20 4.78 -4.31
CA PRO A 153 -6.45 6.04 -5.00
C PRO A 153 -7.33 7.02 -4.22
N TYR A 154 -8.27 6.51 -3.42
CA TYR A 154 -9.14 7.34 -2.61
C TYR A 154 -8.51 7.74 -1.29
N LEU A 155 -7.39 7.11 -0.91
CA LEU A 155 -6.55 7.55 0.22
C LEU A 155 -5.68 8.78 -0.15
N HIS A 156 -5.72 9.20 -1.41
CA HIS A 156 -5.06 10.38 -1.97
C HIS A 156 -6.02 11.55 -2.23
N LEU A 157 -7.24 11.53 -1.68
CA LEU A 157 -8.24 12.58 -1.87
C LEU A 157 -8.75 13.09 -0.53
N PRO A 158 -9.02 14.39 -0.34
CA PRO A 158 -9.70 14.85 0.87
C PRO A 158 -10.93 13.97 1.16
N PHE A 159 -11.16 13.61 2.44
CA PHE A 159 -12.07 12.51 2.79
C PHE A 159 -13.47 12.67 2.19
N GLU A 160 -14.04 13.87 2.28
CA GLU A 160 -15.36 14.19 1.71
C GLU A 160 -15.38 14.07 0.18
N GLU A 161 -14.29 14.45 -0.50
CA GLU A 161 -14.17 14.27 -1.94
C GLU A 161 -14.07 12.78 -2.31
N GLY A 162 -13.29 12.01 -1.58
CA GLY A 162 -13.22 10.55 -1.74
C GLY A 162 -14.58 9.89 -1.53
N GLN A 163 -15.35 10.34 -0.54
CA GLN A 163 -16.72 9.85 -0.29
C GLN A 163 -17.69 10.16 -1.44
N ARG A 164 -17.57 11.34 -2.06
CA ARG A 164 -18.45 11.78 -3.15
C ARG A 164 -18.13 11.09 -4.48
N THR A 165 -16.85 10.83 -4.74
CA THR A 165 -16.35 10.34 -6.05
C THR A 165 -16.20 8.81 -6.10
N ALA A 166 -16.10 8.14 -4.96
CA ALA A 166 -16.04 6.68 -4.91
C ALA A 166 -17.37 6.02 -5.31
N PRO A 167 -17.33 4.82 -5.92
CA PRO A 167 -18.50 3.97 -6.05
C PRO A 167 -19.17 3.75 -4.69
N ARG A 168 -20.50 3.63 -4.66
CA ARG A 168 -21.30 3.57 -3.42
C ARG A 168 -20.79 2.56 -2.39
N TRP A 169 -20.43 1.36 -2.85
CA TRP A 169 -19.92 0.30 -1.98
C TRP A 169 -18.57 0.66 -1.34
N LEU A 170 -17.71 1.37 -2.09
CA LEU A 170 -16.41 1.79 -1.63
C LEU A 170 -16.51 3.02 -0.72
N ALA A 171 -17.39 3.98 -1.04
CA ALA A 171 -17.70 5.10 -0.14
C ALA A 171 -18.16 4.59 1.24
N TRP A 172 -19.06 3.61 1.26
CA TRP A 172 -19.46 2.92 2.48
C TRP A 172 -18.25 2.30 3.21
N LEU A 173 -17.41 1.55 2.50
CA LEU A 173 -16.22 0.91 3.08
C LEU A 173 -15.25 1.94 3.68
N LEU A 174 -15.01 3.06 3.00
CA LEU A 174 -14.14 4.16 3.44
C LEU A 174 -14.62 4.82 4.74
N ARG A 175 -15.92 4.74 5.08
CA ARG A 175 -16.46 5.25 6.35
C ARG A 175 -16.19 4.34 7.55
N THR A 176 -15.82 3.09 7.31
CA THR A 176 -15.56 2.13 8.40
C THR A 176 -14.39 2.61 9.27
N ARG A 177 -14.43 2.25 10.56
CA ARG A 177 -13.33 2.54 11.49
C ARG A 177 -11.99 2.00 10.99
N TYR A 178 -12.03 0.80 10.37
CA TYR A 178 -10.86 0.16 9.79
C TYR A 178 -10.28 1.00 8.64
N LEU A 179 -11.07 1.42 7.64
CA LEU A 179 -10.51 2.21 6.54
C LEU A 179 -10.14 3.64 6.92
N ARG A 180 -10.81 4.24 7.91
CA ARG A 180 -10.32 5.50 8.49
C ARG A 180 -8.94 5.34 9.15
N ALA A 181 -8.68 4.19 9.78
CA ALA A 181 -7.35 3.87 10.31
C ALA A 181 -6.33 3.64 9.18
N VAL A 182 -6.69 2.91 8.12
CA VAL A 182 -5.85 2.74 6.92
C VAL A 182 -5.50 4.08 6.31
N TYR A 183 -6.47 4.99 6.20
CA TYR A 183 -6.29 6.34 5.69
C TYR A 183 -5.19 7.07 6.47
N ARG A 184 -5.30 7.11 7.80
CA ARG A 184 -4.30 7.74 8.68
C ARG A 184 -2.94 7.05 8.61
N ASN A 185 -2.91 5.72 8.52
CA ASN A 185 -1.69 4.94 8.36
C ASN A 185 -0.96 5.34 7.07
N HIS A 186 -1.70 5.41 5.96
CA HIS A 186 -1.18 5.78 4.64
C HIS A 186 -0.64 7.21 4.60
N PHE A 187 -1.29 8.15 5.28
CA PHE A 187 -0.74 9.51 5.42
C PHE A 187 0.61 9.52 6.13
N LEU A 188 0.74 8.79 7.25
CA LEU A 188 2.00 8.75 7.98
C LEU A 188 3.10 8.17 7.10
N HIS A 189 2.77 7.15 6.33
CA HIS A 189 3.68 6.57 5.34
C HIS A 189 4.15 7.59 4.31
N HIS A 190 3.24 8.35 3.69
CA HIS A 190 3.61 9.42 2.74
C HIS A 190 4.43 10.53 3.39
N ARG A 191 4.04 10.96 4.59
CA ARG A 191 4.68 12.08 5.29
C ARG A 191 6.10 11.76 5.74
N TYR A 192 6.35 10.52 6.13
CA TYR A 192 7.63 10.08 6.68
C TYR A 192 8.44 9.16 5.76
N GLY A 193 7.90 8.83 4.58
CA GLY A 193 8.57 8.27 3.40
C GLY A 193 9.53 7.11 3.66
N GLY A 194 9.10 5.87 3.41
CA GLY A 194 10.01 4.71 3.38
C GLY A 194 10.57 4.24 4.72
N VAL A 195 10.00 4.69 5.85
CA VAL A 195 10.47 4.30 7.20
C VAL A 195 9.40 3.60 8.03
N SER A 196 8.11 3.92 7.80
CA SER A 196 7.02 3.43 8.64
C SER A 196 5.68 3.32 7.90
N ASN A 197 4.73 2.64 8.55
CA ASN A 197 3.30 2.57 8.20
C ASN A 197 3.02 2.01 6.80
N PHE A 198 3.77 0.99 6.39
CA PHE A 198 3.71 0.38 5.07
C PHE A 198 2.39 -0.33 4.72
N ASN A 199 1.57 -0.70 5.69
CA ASN A 199 0.38 -1.50 5.43
C ASN A 199 -0.83 -0.70 4.90
N LEU A 200 -1.51 -1.25 3.89
CA LEU A 200 -2.93 -0.99 3.64
C LEU A 200 -3.80 -2.10 4.26
N VAL A 201 -3.25 -3.30 4.43
CA VAL A 201 -3.79 -4.40 5.24
C VAL A 201 -3.14 -4.36 6.62
N LEU A 202 -3.75 -3.66 7.57
CA LEU A 202 -3.11 -3.30 8.85
C LEU A 202 -2.75 -4.53 9.70
N GLY A 203 -1.61 -4.47 10.39
CA GLY A 203 -1.26 -5.41 11.46
C GLY A 203 0.24 -5.69 11.56
N ALA A 204 0.88 -6.01 10.43
CA ALA A 204 2.28 -6.42 10.43
C ALA A 204 3.24 -5.30 10.83
N ASP A 205 2.94 -4.04 10.49
CA ASP A 205 3.75 -2.89 10.93
C ASP A 205 3.87 -2.80 12.46
N ILE A 206 2.90 -3.32 13.23
CA ILE A 206 2.97 -3.34 14.71
C ILE A 206 4.02 -4.36 15.15
N VAL A 207 3.89 -5.60 14.66
CA VAL A 207 4.80 -6.71 14.99
C VAL A 207 6.23 -6.41 14.51
N ARG A 208 6.36 -5.80 13.33
CA ARG A 208 7.64 -5.41 12.72
C ARG A 208 8.22 -4.12 13.31
N ARG A 209 7.54 -3.48 14.27
CA ARG A 209 7.92 -2.18 14.87
C ARG A 209 8.19 -1.10 13.79
N ARG A 210 7.33 -1.09 12.77
CA ARG A 210 7.27 -0.10 11.69
C ARG A 210 6.08 0.83 11.81
N THR A 211 5.34 0.80 12.92
CA THR A 211 4.24 1.73 13.16
C THR A 211 4.76 3.02 13.76
N ARG A 212 4.44 4.16 13.14
CA ARG A 212 4.57 5.47 13.77
C ARG A 212 3.24 5.89 14.38
N VAL A 213 3.30 6.52 15.54
CA VAL A 213 2.15 7.11 16.23
C VAL A 213 1.93 8.55 15.74
N LEU A 214 0.67 8.97 15.69
CA LEU A 214 0.29 10.33 15.33
C LEU A 214 0.78 11.33 16.38
N THR A 215 1.38 12.42 15.92
CA THR A 215 1.68 13.59 16.75
C THR A 215 0.59 14.67 16.60
N GLU A 216 0.55 15.64 17.51
CA GLU A 216 -0.35 16.80 17.38
C GLU A 216 -0.14 17.56 16.06
N LYS A 217 1.13 17.64 15.60
CA LYS A 217 1.48 18.21 14.30
C LYS A 217 0.96 17.39 13.12
N ASP A 218 0.84 16.07 13.28
CA ASP A 218 0.25 15.23 12.23
C ASP A 218 -1.26 15.45 12.17
N LEU A 219 -1.92 15.55 13.32
CA LEU A 219 -3.35 15.83 13.41
C LEU A 219 -3.71 17.20 12.83
N SER A 220 -2.89 18.23 13.05
CA SER A 220 -3.14 19.56 12.47
C SER A 220 -3.09 19.50 10.95
N VAL A 221 -2.05 18.86 10.37
CA VAL A 221 -1.93 18.72 8.92
C VAL A 221 -3.03 17.82 8.34
N MET A 222 -3.42 16.75 9.04
CA MET A 222 -4.55 15.93 8.65
C MET A 222 -5.85 16.74 8.58
N ALA A 223 -6.10 17.61 9.54
CA ALA A 223 -7.27 18.48 9.55
C ALA A 223 -7.25 19.48 8.38
N GLU A 224 -6.10 20.11 8.12
CA GLU A 224 -5.91 21.06 7.01
C GLU A 224 -6.20 20.43 5.64
N VAL A 225 -5.83 19.17 5.44
CA VAL A 225 -6.03 18.46 4.16
C VAL A 225 -7.30 17.61 4.12
N GLY A 226 -8.20 17.78 5.11
CA GLY A 226 -9.54 17.18 5.12
C GLY A 226 -9.55 15.67 5.37
N MET A 227 -8.67 15.15 6.22
CA MET A 227 -8.58 13.72 6.55
C MET A 227 -9.45 13.29 7.73
N PRO A 228 -9.80 11.98 7.83
CA PRO A 228 -10.55 11.48 8.97
C PRO A 228 -9.66 11.43 10.23
N LEU A 229 -9.93 12.32 11.18
CA LEU A 229 -9.27 12.34 12.48
C LEU A 229 -9.67 11.14 13.37
N PRO A 230 -8.83 10.71 14.32
CA PRO A 230 -9.23 9.71 15.30
C PRO A 230 -10.35 10.25 16.21
N GLU A 231 -11.28 9.37 16.61
CA GLU A 231 -12.41 9.73 17.49
C GLU A 231 -11.94 10.06 18.92
N GLU A 232 -10.79 9.50 19.34
CA GLU A 232 -10.13 9.77 20.61
C GLU A 232 -8.73 10.33 20.34
N ALA A 233 -8.35 11.41 21.03
CA ALA A 233 -7.02 11.98 20.92
C ALA A 233 -5.97 10.93 21.36
N PRO A 234 -4.81 10.81 20.67
CA PRO A 234 -3.79 9.84 21.04
C PRO A 234 -3.30 10.11 22.46
N THR A 235 -3.63 9.21 23.38
CA THR A 235 -3.04 9.17 24.71
C THR A 235 -1.54 8.90 24.55
N ARG A 236 -0.70 9.83 24.99
CA ARG A 236 0.76 9.69 25.00
C ARG A 236 1.14 8.45 25.81
N THR A 237 1.40 7.31 25.18
CA THR A 237 2.31 6.30 25.74
C THR A 237 3.62 6.40 25.01
N VAL A 238 4.46 7.32 25.49
CA VAL A 238 5.88 7.38 25.18
C VAL A 238 6.51 6.18 25.89
N HIS A 239 6.84 5.14 25.15
CA HIS A 239 7.90 4.22 25.57
C HIS A 239 9.10 4.52 24.69
N GLY A 240 10.11 5.13 25.32
CA GLY A 240 11.41 5.42 24.72
C GLY A 240 12.26 4.18 24.52
#